data_AF-A0A7S4QQ32-F1
#
_entry.id   AF-A0A7S4QQ32-F1
#
_cell.length_a   1.000
_cell.length_b   1.000
_cell.length_c   1.000
_cell.angle_alpha   90.00
_cell.angle_beta   90.00
_cell.angle_gamma   90.00
#
_symmetry.space_group_name_H-M   'P 1'
#
loop_
_entity.id
_entity.type
_entity.pdbx_description
1 polymer ?
#
loop_
_entity_poly.entity_id
_entity_poly.type
_entity_poly.pdbx_seq_one_letter_code
_entity_poly.pdbx_strand_id
1 'polypeptide(L)'
;KNNRGQRLTIATLVELSRGLFSVKLIEQMEREILTALRWKINPPTVVQYISHLVELFPTQCAHSDFSRARHGILEMSRFFSELSVYQASLSIEQRPSVVAFSCVLNAMECVSTVSLPYSVRQDFLEDIAKATHLQEGMMEVCKARSHLRELHSTIPENQFDTSADGGSYDRNMSSLDRLSPVSVTGL
;
A
#
# COMPACT_ATOMS: atom_id res chain seq x y z
N LYS A 1 -19.30 -11.09 12.12
CA LYS A 1 -18.97 -10.41 13.40
C LYS A 1 -17.72 -9.57 13.17
N ASN A 2 -17.80 -8.25 13.35
CA ASN A 2 -16.73 -7.30 13.01
C ASN A 2 -15.50 -7.47 13.90
N ASN A 3 -14.35 -7.83 13.31
CA ASN A 3 -13.07 -8.01 14.00
C ASN A 3 -12.29 -6.69 14.19
N ARG A 4 -13.00 -5.56 14.31
CA ARG A 4 -12.38 -4.25 14.57
C ARG A 4 -12.33 -4.02 16.08
N GLY A 5 -11.19 -4.36 16.69
CA GLY A 5 -10.87 -3.92 18.06
C GLY A 5 -10.47 -4.99 19.06
N GLN A 6 -9.94 -6.15 18.62
CA GLN A 6 -9.25 -7.01 19.58
C GLN A 6 -7.97 -6.31 20.05
N ARG A 7 -7.96 -5.87 21.30
CA ARG A 7 -6.76 -5.31 21.94
C ARG A 7 -5.79 -6.47 22.16
N LEU A 8 -4.62 -6.38 21.54
CA LEU A 8 -3.52 -7.28 21.82
C LEU A 8 -3.14 -7.16 23.30
N THR A 9 -3.15 -8.26 24.04
CA THR A 9 -2.80 -8.27 25.47
C THR A 9 -1.36 -8.72 25.67
N ILE A 10 -0.74 -8.33 26.79
CA ILE A 10 0.61 -8.78 27.15
C ILE A 10 0.64 -10.31 27.31
N ALA A 11 -0.42 -10.92 27.82
CA ALA A 11 -0.53 -12.38 27.92
C ALA A 11 -0.45 -13.05 26.54
N THR A 12 -1.12 -12.48 25.53
CA THR A 12 -1.04 -12.96 24.14
C THR A 12 0.39 -12.87 23.59
N LEU A 13 1.13 -11.81 23.89
CA LEU A 13 2.54 -11.68 23.48
C LEU A 13 3.45 -12.73 24.13
N VAL A 14 3.23 -13.03 25.41
CA VAL A 14 3.97 -14.10 26.12
C VAL A 14 3.70 -15.45 25.46
N GLU A 15 2.44 -15.74 25.14
CA GLU A 15 2.04 -16.97 24.45
C GLU A 15 2.68 -17.08 23.06
N LEU A 16 2.62 -16.00 22.25
CA LEU A 16 3.24 -15.95 20.93
C LEU A 16 4.76 -16.10 20.99
N SER A 17 5.39 -15.59 22.05
CA SER A 17 6.82 -15.78 22.31
C SER A 17 7.17 -17.18 22.83
N ARG A 18 6.18 -18.07 23.02
CA ARG A 18 6.35 -19.42 23.60
C ARG A 18 7.03 -19.39 24.97
N GLY A 19 6.74 -18.37 25.77
CA GLY A 19 7.31 -18.18 27.10
C GLY A 19 8.76 -17.68 27.13
N LEU A 20 9.35 -17.30 25.99
CA LEU A 20 10.70 -16.71 25.93
C LEU A 20 10.76 -15.35 26.65
N PHE A 21 9.65 -14.61 26.66
CA PHE A 21 9.56 -13.32 27.33
C PHE A 21 8.54 -13.39 28.47
N SER A 22 8.92 -12.89 29.65
CA SER A 22 7.99 -12.72 30.77
C SER A 22 7.21 -11.43 30.65
N VAL A 23 6.02 -11.37 31.27
CA VAL A 23 5.19 -10.15 31.35
C VAL A 23 6.02 -8.94 31.79
N LYS A 24 6.80 -9.08 32.87
CA LYS A 24 7.63 -8.01 33.43
C LYS A 24 8.67 -7.49 32.43
N LEU A 25 9.27 -8.38 31.64
CA LEU A 25 10.25 -8.00 30.63
C LEU A 25 9.59 -7.20 29.49
N ILE A 26 8.40 -7.61 29.07
CA ILE A 26 7.64 -6.89 28.03
C ILE A 26 7.24 -5.50 28.51
N GLU A 27 6.72 -5.36 29.73
CA GLU A 27 6.37 -4.06 30.33
C GLU A 27 7.59 -3.14 30.48
N GLN A 28 8.75 -3.71 30.84
CA GLN A 28 9.99 -2.94 30.92
C GLN A 28 10.40 -2.42 29.54
N MET A 29 10.42 -3.29 28.52
CA MET A 29 10.76 -2.90 27.15
C MET A 29 9.78 -1.87 26.58
N GLU A 30 8.48 -2.01 26.87
CA GLU A 30 7.48 -1.01 26.48
C GLU A 30 7.84 0.37 27.06
N ARG A 31 8.15 0.45 28.36
CA ARG A 31 8.53 1.71 29.01
C ARG A 31 9.81 2.30 28.45
N GLU A 32 10.80 1.47 28.15
CA GLU A 32 12.06 1.89 27.51
C GLU A 32 11.81 2.46 26.11
N ILE A 33 11.04 1.77 25.27
CA ILE A 33 10.68 2.23 23.91
C ILE A 33 9.89 3.54 23.95
N LEU A 34 8.84 3.63 24.78
CA LEU A 34 8.02 4.84 24.91
C LEU A 34 8.84 6.05 25.36
N THR A 35 9.78 5.82 26.29
CA THR A 35 10.68 6.86 26.79
C THR A 35 11.67 7.30 25.70
N ALA A 36 12.29 6.34 24.98
CA ALA A 36 13.21 6.62 23.88
C ALA A 36 12.53 7.42 22.75
N LEU A 37 11.28 7.09 22.42
CA LEU A 37 10.46 7.81 21.44
C LEU A 37 9.90 9.14 21.96
N ARG A 38 10.13 9.49 23.24
CA ARG A 38 9.55 10.67 23.90
C ARG A 38 8.03 10.71 23.73
N TRP A 39 7.38 9.55 23.83
CA TRP A 39 5.94 9.35 23.65
C TRP A 39 5.39 9.74 22.27
N LYS A 40 6.24 9.92 21.25
CA LYS A 40 5.83 10.18 19.86
C LYS A 40 5.49 8.89 19.12
N ILE A 41 4.38 8.26 19.52
CA ILE A 41 3.96 6.93 19.05
C ILE A 41 3.14 6.92 17.75
N ASN A 42 2.75 8.08 17.23
CA ASN A 42 1.89 8.20 16.05
C ASN A 42 2.59 8.96 14.90
N PRO A 43 3.66 8.39 14.31
CA PRO A 43 4.26 8.96 13.11
C PRO A 43 3.30 8.78 11.91
N PRO A 44 3.36 9.67 10.90
CA PRO A 44 2.57 9.49 9.69
C PRO A 44 3.03 8.22 8.94
N THR A 45 2.08 7.36 8.58
CA THR A 45 2.34 6.08 7.93
C THR A 45 2.13 6.15 6.41
N VAL A 46 2.76 5.22 5.67
CA VAL A 46 2.57 5.09 4.21
C VAL A 46 1.09 4.91 3.87
N VAL A 47 0.36 4.06 4.60
CA VAL A 47 -1.07 3.80 4.39
C VAL A 47 -1.92 5.05 4.61
N GLN A 48 -1.56 5.90 5.58
CA GLN A 48 -2.24 7.17 5.80
C GLN A 48 -2.04 8.11 4.60
N TYR A 49 -0.81 8.23 4.09
CA TYR A 49 -0.55 9.02 2.89
C TYR A 49 -1.30 8.46 1.67
N ILE A 50 -1.32 7.14 1.45
CA ILE A 50 -2.10 6.53 0.36
C ILE A 50 -3.57 6.97 0.43
N SER A 51 -4.17 6.91 1.62
CA SER A 51 -5.57 7.28 1.81
C SER A 51 -5.82 8.74 1.39
N HIS A 52 -4.95 9.65 1.83
CA HIS A 52 -5.04 11.07 1.45
C HIS A 52 -4.75 11.31 -0.04
N LEU A 53 -3.78 10.61 -0.63
CA LEU A 53 -3.47 10.75 -2.06
C LEU A 53 -4.66 10.29 -2.90
N VAL A 54 -5.28 9.14 -2.60
CA VAL A 54 -6.44 8.61 -3.34
C VAL A 54 -7.69 9.49 -3.17
N GLU A 55 -7.75 10.38 -2.19
CA GLU A 55 -8.80 11.40 -2.06
C GLU A 55 -8.65 12.55 -3.06
N LEU A 56 -7.47 12.76 -3.62
CA LEU A 56 -7.20 13.80 -4.63
C LEU A 56 -7.59 13.38 -6.05
N PHE A 57 -8.18 12.21 -6.23
CA PHE A 57 -8.76 11.82 -7.51
C PHE A 57 -9.92 12.75 -7.90
N PRO A 58 -10.04 13.16 -9.18
CA PRO A 58 -11.11 14.05 -9.64
C PRO A 58 -12.50 13.47 -9.35
N THR A 59 -13.33 14.23 -8.62
CA THR A 59 -14.68 13.79 -8.21
C THR A 59 -15.72 13.93 -9.32
N GLN A 60 -15.45 14.75 -10.33
CA GLN A 60 -16.31 14.95 -11.50
C GLN A 60 -16.50 13.69 -12.36
N CYS A 61 -15.67 12.66 -12.16
CA CYS A 61 -15.72 11.38 -12.88
C CYS A 61 -16.45 10.27 -12.12
N ALA A 62 -17.40 10.59 -11.24
CA ALA A 62 -18.10 9.63 -10.36
C ALA A 62 -19.08 8.66 -11.08
N HIS A 63 -18.61 7.93 -12.09
CA HIS A 63 -19.29 6.77 -12.64
C HIS A 63 -18.85 5.48 -11.91
N SER A 64 -19.68 4.43 -11.99
CA SER A 64 -19.48 3.19 -11.23
C SER A 64 -18.14 2.50 -11.51
N ASP A 65 -17.66 2.54 -12.75
CA ASP A 65 -16.38 1.94 -13.14
C ASP A 65 -15.18 2.69 -12.54
N PHE A 66 -15.22 4.02 -12.52
CA PHE A 66 -14.18 4.83 -11.84
C PHE A 66 -14.16 4.59 -10.34
N SER A 67 -15.32 4.47 -9.69
CA SER A 67 -15.37 4.16 -8.26
C SER A 67 -14.75 2.78 -7.95
N ARG A 68 -14.98 1.77 -8.80
CA ARG A 68 -14.34 0.46 -8.67
C ARG A 68 -12.84 0.54 -8.91
N ALA A 69 -12.41 1.27 -9.94
CA ALA A 69 -10.99 1.51 -10.23
C ALA A 69 -10.28 2.20 -9.06
N ARG A 70 -10.85 3.27 -8.52
CA ARG A 70 -10.31 4.01 -7.36
C ARG A 70 -10.19 3.10 -6.13
N HIS A 71 -11.19 2.26 -5.88
CA HIS A 71 -11.12 1.28 -4.80
C HIS A 71 -10.02 0.24 -5.04
N GLY A 72 -9.92 -0.31 -6.26
CA GLY A 72 -8.85 -1.23 -6.64
C GLY A 72 -7.45 -0.61 -6.49
N ILE A 73 -7.29 0.66 -6.84
CA ILE A 73 -6.04 1.41 -6.63
C ILE A 73 -5.72 1.51 -5.14
N LEU A 74 -6.69 1.83 -4.30
CA LEU A 74 -6.48 1.91 -2.85
C LEU A 74 -6.00 0.58 -2.27
N GLU A 75 -6.66 -0.52 -2.61
CA GLU A 75 -6.30 -1.85 -2.09
C GLU A 75 -4.94 -2.32 -2.62
N MET A 76 -4.67 -2.17 -3.93
CA MET A 76 -3.38 -2.52 -4.51
C MET A 76 -2.24 -1.64 -3.95
N SER A 77 -2.51 -0.36 -3.70
CA SER A 77 -1.53 0.53 -3.06
C SER A 77 -1.22 0.10 -1.63
N ARG A 78 -2.22 -0.36 -0.86
CA ARG A 78 -2.00 -0.90 0.48
C ARG A 78 -1.15 -2.16 0.43
N PHE A 79 -1.42 -3.06 -0.51
CA PHE A 79 -0.58 -4.23 -0.73
C PHE A 79 0.88 -3.84 -1.04
N PHE A 80 1.13 -2.90 -1.96
CA PHE A 80 2.49 -2.39 -2.17
C PHE A 80 3.10 -1.76 -0.92
N SER A 81 2.30 -1.08 -0.09
CA SER A 81 2.79 -0.52 1.18
C SER A 81 3.22 -1.60 2.16
N GLU A 82 2.54 -2.75 2.21
CA GLU A 82 2.96 -3.91 2.99
C GLU A 82 4.28 -4.47 2.45
N LEU A 83 4.41 -4.59 1.12
CA LEU A 83 5.67 -4.98 0.48
C LEU A 83 6.84 -4.05 0.83
N SER A 84 6.57 -2.74 0.91
CA SER A 84 7.60 -1.75 1.24
C SER A 84 8.23 -1.95 2.62
N VAL A 85 7.50 -2.55 3.57
CA VAL A 85 7.99 -2.76 4.94
C VAL A 85 9.11 -3.80 5.00
N TYR A 86 9.10 -4.78 4.09
CA TYR A 86 10.11 -5.85 4.05
C TYR A 86 11.51 -5.35 3.69
N GLN A 87 11.64 -4.11 3.22
CA GLN A 87 12.89 -3.59 2.72
C GLN A 87 13.30 -2.28 3.37
N ALA A 88 14.47 -2.29 4.02
CA ALA A 88 15.02 -1.14 4.74
C ALA A 88 15.16 0.12 3.86
N SER A 89 15.57 -0.03 2.60
CA SER A 89 15.72 1.11 1.69
C SER A 89 14.40 1.78 1.34
N LEU A 90 13.24 1.13 1.54
CA LEU A 90 11.92 1.73 1.38
C LEU A 90 11.32 2.14 2.72
N SER A 91 11.45 1.32 3.77
CA SER A 91 10.80 1.54 5.06
C SER A 91 11.55 2.49 6.01
N ILE A 92 12.87 2.63 5.85
CA ILE A 92 13.71 3.43 6.75
C ILE A 92 14.30 4.64 6.01
N GLU A 93 14.82 4.44 4.80
CA GLU A 93 15.58 5.48 4.08
C GLU A 93 14.70 6.46 3.31
N GLN A 94 13.49 6.05 2.91
CA GLN A 94 12.59 6.88 2.10
C GLN A 94 11.53 7.57 2.95
N ARG A 95 11.06 8.72 2.45
CA ARG A 95 9.94 9.44 3.06
C ARG A 95 8.65 8.62 2.86
N PRO A 96 7.80 8.43 3.90
CA PRO A 96 6.55 7.68 3.76
C PRO A 96 5.63 8.22 2.64
N SER A 97 5.64 9.52 2.38
CA SER A 97 4.87 10.14 1.29
C SER A 97 5.37 9.74 -0.11
N VAL A 98 6.68 9.57 -0.29
CA VAL A 98 7.29 9.13 -1.56
C VAL A 98 6.96 7.67 -1.82
N VAL A 99 7.07 6.82 -0.79
CA VAL A 99 6.69 5.40 -0.87
C VAL A 99 5.21 5.28 -1.19
N ALA A 100 4.35 6.03 -0.49
CA ALA A 100 2.91 6.03 -0.72
C ALA A 100 2.54 6.43 -2.15
N PHE A 101 3.15 7.51 -2.66
CA PHE A 101 2.91 7.94 -4.04
C PHE A 101 3.40 6.91 -5.05
N SER A 102 4.55 6.28 -4.80
CA SER A 102 5.08 5.20 -5.64
C SER A 102 4.15 3.97 -5.67
N CYS A 103 3.55 3.61 -4.52
CA CYS A 103 2.55 2.55 -4.42
C CYS A 103 1.31 2.88 -5.27
N VAL A 104 0.79 4.11 -5.18
CA VAL A 104 -0.36 4.57 -5.96
C VAL A 104 -0.06 4.56 -7.46
N LEU A 105 1.10 5.05 -7.88
CA LEU A 105 1.49 5.06 -9.28
C LEU A 105 1.60 3.64 -9.87
N ASN A 106 2.20 2.70 -9.12
CA ASN A 106 2.25 1.29 -9.54
C ASN A 106 0.85 0.67 -9.59
N ALA A 107 -0.01 0.94 -8.61
CA ALA A 107 -1.38 0.45 -8.61
C ALA A 107 -2.22 1.02 -9.78
N MET A 108 -2.03 2.28 -10.15
CA MET A 108 -2.69 2.90 -11.29
C MET A 108 -2.34 2.23 -12.62
N GLU A 109 -1.12 1.73 -12.79
CA GLU A 109 -0.71 1.01 -14.01
C GLU A 109 -1.45 -0.31 -14.20
N CYS A 110 -1.92 -0.95 -13.11
CA CYS A 110 -2.71 -2.17 -13.18
C CYS A 110 -4.16 -1.95 -13.60
N VAL A 111 -4.62 -0.70 -13.69
CA VAL A 111 -6.00 -0.36 -14.05
C VAL A 111 -6.11 -0.04 -15.54
N SER A 112 -7.16 -0.54 -16.19
CA SER A 112 -7.43 -0.27 -17.61
C SER A 112 -7.66 1.23 -17.90
N THR A 113 -7.37 1.65 -19.13
CA THR A 113 -7.65 3.01 -19.61
C THR A 113 -9.14 3.31 -19.75
N VAL A 114 -9.98 2.27 -19.81
CA VAL A 114 -11.46 2.41 -19.83
C VAL A 114 -11.95 2.85 -18.46
N SER A 115 -11.47 2.21 -17.39
CA SER A 115 -11.89 2.52 -16.02
C SER A 115 -11.19 3.74 -15.42
N LEU A 116 -9.98 4.05 -15.92
CA LEU A 116 -9.23 5.24 -15.53
C LEU A 116 -8.60 5.91 -16.77
N PRO A 117 -9.35 6.81 -17.45
CA PRO A 117 -8.91 7.51 -18.65
C PRO A 117 -7.65 8.33 -18.43
N TYR A 118 -6.88 8.55 -19.51
CA TYR A 118 -5.62 9.30 -19.47
C TYR A 118 -5.79 10.72 -18.91
N SER A 119 -6.84 11.44 -19.31
CA SER A 119 -7.12 12.78 -18.79
C SER A 119 -7.27 12.79 -17.27
N VAL A 120 -8.00 11.83 -16.70
CA VAL A 120 -8.21 11.70 -15.26
C VAL A 120 -6.91 11.38 -14.52
N ARG A 121 -6.03 10.57 -15.14
CA ARG A 121 -4.69 10.30 -14.60
C ARG A 121 -3.85 11.57 -14.58
N GLN A 122 -3.88 12.36 -15.65
CA GLN A 122 -3.13 13.60 -15.74
C GLN A 122 -3.64 14.63 -14.73
N ASP A 123 -4.96 14.83 -14.63
CA ASP A 123 -5.59 15.71 -13.65
C ASP A 123 -5.16 15.33 -12.22
N PHE A 124 -5.20 14.03 -11.90
CA PHE A 124 -4.73 13.52 -10.63
C PHE A 124 -3.25 13.86 -10.36
N LEU A 125 -2.36 13.62 -11.33
CA LEU A 125 -0.93 13.92 -11.17
C LEU A 125 -0.67 15.42 -10.99
N GLU A 126 -1.40 16.27 -11.70
CA GLU A 126 -1.33 17.72 -11.54
C GLU A 126 -1.79 18.15 -10.15
N ASP A 127 -2.88 17.58 -9.63
CA ASP A 127 -3.40 17.89 -8.31
C ASP A 127 -2.48 17.40 -7.19
N ILE A 128 -1.85 16.22 -7.35
CA ILE A 128 -0.78 15.76 -6.45
C ILE A 128 0.40 16.74 -6.45
N ALA A 129 0.87 17.15 -7.64
CA ALA A 129 2.00 18.05 -7.77
C ALA A 129 1.72 19.43 -7.14
N LYS A 130 0.50 19.96 -7.29
CA LYS A 130 0.05 21.20 -6.66
C LYS A 130 -0.02 21.08 -5.13
N ALA A 131 -0.55 19.97 -4.61
CA ALA A 131 -0.78 19.79 -3.18
C ALA A 131 0.47 19.38 -2.39
N THR A 132 1.39 18.63 -3.01
CA THR A 132 2.49 17.96 -2.29
C THR A 132 3.89 18.25 -2.85
N HIS A 133 3.97 18.86 -4.03
CA HIS A 133 5.21 19.01 -4.81
C HIS A 133 5.85 17.67 -5.23
N LEU A 134 5.20 16.53 -5.05
CA LEU A 134 5.66 15.24 -5.56
C LEU A 134 5.38 15.15 -7.06
N GLN A 135 6.37 14.68 -7.82
CA GLN A 135 6.25 14.47 -9.25
C GLN A 135 6.69 13.06 -9.60
N GLU A 136 6.04 12.49 -10.61
CA GLU A 136 6.31 11.13 -11.09
C GLU A 136 7.78 10.92 -11.50
N GLY A 137 8.40 11.94 -12.11
CA GLY A 137 9.78 11.88 -12.61
C GLY A 137 10.86 12.12 -11.54
N MET A 138 10.50 12.32 -10.27
CA MET A 138 11.49 12.48 -9.21
C MET A 138 12.30 11.19 -9.03
N MET A 139 13.62 11.31 -8.91
CA MET A 139 14.52 10.16 -8.80
C MET A 139 14.13 9.22 -7.64
N GLU A 140 13.74 9.77 -6.50
CA GLU A 140 13.29 9.00 -5.32
C GLU A 140 12.01 8.20 -5.62
N VAL A 141 11.06 8.80 -6.36
CA VAL A 141 9.80 8.14 -6.78
C VAL A 141 10.09 7.04 -7.80
N CYS A 142 10.90 7.32 -8.82
CA CYS A 142 11.27 6.32 -9.82
C CYS A 142 11.97 5.11 -9.19
N LYS A 143 12.94 5.36 -8.29
CA LYS A 143 13.64 4.28 -7.57
C LYS A 143 12.68 3.45 -6.71
N ALA A 144 11.82 4.10 -5.92
CA ALA A 144 10.86 3.40 -5.08
C ALA A 144 9.87 2.57 -5.91
N ARG A 145 9.42 3.08 -7.06
CA ARG A 145 8.53 2.35 -7.98
C ARG A 145 9.20 1.11 -8.57
N SER A 146 10.41 1.25 -9.11
CA SER A 146 11.17 0.11 -9.64
C SER A 146 11.36 -0.95 -8.58
N HIS A 147 11.70 -0.54 -7.37
CA HIS A 147 11.94 -1.46 -6.28
C HIS A 147 10.70 -2.26 -5.88
N LEU A 148 9.55 -1.57 -5.75
CA LEU A 148 8.28 -2.21 -5.44
C LEU A 148 7.86 -3.22 -6.52
N ARG A 149 8.18 -2.95 -7.79
CA ARG A 149 7.90 -3.88 -8.90
C ARG A 149 8.79 -5.12 -8.84
N GLU A 150 10.08 -4.91 -8.56
CA GLU A 150 11.02 -6.01 -8.36
C GLU A 150 10.53 -6.92 -7.22
N LEU A 151 10.19 -6.35 -6.06
CA LEU A 151 9.62 -7.09 -4.93
C LEU A 151 8.35 -7.85 -5.31
N HIS A 152 7.40 -7.20 -5.99
CA HIS A 152 6.18 -7.85 -6.45
C HIS A 152 6.46 -9.04 -7.37
N SER A 153 7.43 -8.90 -8.30
CA SER A 153 7.81 -10.00 -9.21
C SER A 153 8.42 -11.21 -8.52
N THR A 154 8.97 -11.03 -7.30
CA THR A 154 9.55 -12.15 -6.54
C THR A 154 8.51 -12.99 -5.81
N ILE A 155 7.26 -12.52 -5.70
CA ILE A 155 6.20 -13.20 -4.97
C ILE A 155 5.48 -14.15 -5.93
N PRO A 156 5.58 -15.47 -5.74
CA PRO A 156 4.86 -16.41 -6.58
C PRO A 156 3.35 -16.34 -6.28
N GLU A 157 2.53 -16.34 -7.35
CA GLU A 157 1.07 -16.23 -7.30
C GLU A 157 0.38 -17.31 -6.43
N ASN A 158 1.07 -18.43 -6.15
CA ASN A 158 0.54 -19.60 -5.45
C ASN A 158 0.70 -19.60 -3.91
N GLN A 159 1.25 -18.56 -3.28
CA GLN A 159 1.53 -18.59 -1.82
C GLN A 159 0.39 -18.10 -0.90
N PHE A 160 -0.76 -17.69 -1.43
CA PHE A 160 -1.88 -17.18 -0.63
C PHE A 160 -3.13 -18.08 -0.62
N ASP A 161 -2.94 -19.41 -0.63
CA ASP A 161 -4.04 -20.34 -0.35
C ASP A 161 -3.97 -20.93 1.06
N THR A 162 -5.12 -20.78 1.75
CA THR A 162 -5.62 -21.54 2.91
C THR A 162 -5.30 -21.01 4.32
N SER A 163 -6.22 -20.22 4.91
CA SER A 163 -7.17 -20.71 5.95
C SER A 163 -7.73 -19.59 6.84
N ALA A 164 -9.06 -19.60 7.00
CA ALA A 164 -9.87 -19.02 8.07
C ALA A 164 -10.19 -17.50 8.09
N ASP A 165 -11.37 -17.22 7.54
CA ASP A 165 -12.46 -16.37 8.07
C ASP A 165 -12.24 -14.85 8.19
N GLY A 166 -12.94 -14.10 7.31
CA GLY A 166 -13.28 -12.69 7.55
C GLY A 166 -12.70 -11.66 6.60
N GLY A 167 -12.84 -11.85 5.29
CA GLY A 167 -12.61 -10.79 4.30
C GLY A 167 -12.52 -11.36 2.90
N SER A 168 -13.60 -11.25 2.12
CA SER A 168 -13.60 -11.60 0.70
C SER A 168 -12.69 -10.63 -0.04
N TYR A 169 -11.39 -10.94 -0.11
CA TYR A 169 -10.57 -10.48 -1.22
C TYR A 169 -11.13 -11.20 -2.44
N ASP A 170 -11.90 -10.46 -3.25
CA ASP A 170 -12.47 -10.96 -4.48
C ASP A 170 -11.33 -11.50 -5.32
N ARG A 171 -11.24 -12.84 -5.35
CA ARG A 171 -10.17 -13.65 -5.95
C ARG A 171 -10.26 -13.66 -7.48
N ASN A 172 -10.80 -12.58 -8.05
CA ASN A 172 -11.05 -12.37 -9.48
C ASN A 172 -10.08 -11.33 -10.07
N MET A 173 -8.84 -11.27 -9.58
CA MET A 173 -7.75 -10.65 -10.35
C MET A 173 -7.21 -11.58 -11.47
N SER A 174 -7.81 -12.75 -11.65
CA SER A 174 -7.64 -13.64 -12.81
C SER A 174 -8.56 -13.29 -13.98
N SER A 175 -9.41 -12.26 -13.85
CA SER A 175 -10.27 -11.77 -14.95
C SER A 175 -9.70 -10.56 -15.71
N LEU A 176 -8.52 -10.06 -15.33
CA LEU A 176 -7.78 -9.05 -16.11
C LEU A 176 -6.86 -9.65 -17.19
N ASP A 177 -6.74 -10.98 -17.25
CA ASP A 177 -6.04 -11.76 -18.28
C ASP A 177 -6.84 -11.94 -19.60
N ARG A 178 -7.77 -11.03 -19.90
CA ARG A 178 -8.43 -10.95 -21.23
C ARG A 178 -8.21 -9.62 -21.93
N LEU A 179 -7.09 -8.95 -21.66
CA LEU A 179 -6.64 -7.83 -22.50
C LEU A 179 -5.51 -8.32 -23.39
N SER A 180 -5.84 -8.50 -24.66
CA SER A 180 -4.98 -8.95 -25.74
C SER A 180 -3.66 -8.17 -25.81
N PRO A 181 -2.54 -8.80 -26.21
CA PRO A 181 -1.37 -8.04 -26.63
C PRO A 181 -1.72 -7.25 -27.90
N VAL A 182 -1.80 -5.93 -27.79
CA VAL A 182 -1.60 -5.05 -28.95
C VAL A 182 -0.13 -5.25 -29.34
N SER A 183 0.09 -5.96 -30.44
CA SER A 183 1.39 -6.08 -31.08
C SER A 183 1.93 -4.69 -31.38
N VAL A 184 2.93 -4.26 -30.63
CA VAL A 184 3.86 -3.23 -31.07
C VAL A 184 4.95 -3.96 -31.86
N THR A 185 4.77 -4.03 -33.17
CA THR A 185 5.87 -4.21 -34.13
C THR A 185 5.76 -3.10 -35.15
N GLY A 186 6.73 -2.20 -35.11
CA GLY A 186 6.92 -1.22 -36.16
C GLY A 186 7.37 -1.88 -37.45
N LEU A 187 6.82 -1.38 -38.55
CA LEU A 187 7.51 -0.89 -39.75
C LEU A 187 6.53 -0.04 -40.55
#